data_AF-A0A6P6T0E6-F1
#
_entry.id   AF-A0A6P6T0E6-F1
#
_cell.length_a   1.000
_cell.length_b   1.000
_cell.length_c   1.000
_cell.angle_alpha   90.00
_cell.angle_beta   90.00
_cell.angle_gamma   90.00
#
_symmetry.space_group_name_H-M   'P 1'
#
loop_
_entity.id
_entity.type
_entity.pdbx_description
1 polymer ?
#
loop_
_entity_poly.entity_id
_entity_poly.type
_entity_poly.pdbx_seq_one_letter_code
_entity_poly.pdbx_strand_id
1 'polypeptide(L)'
;MMINTGAAISAKMVRSGFGIIARNWSGVLVRAKGITERRKGEAATEEALAIRGALEMTQVAGWTNIEVQSDCKYVVSLINTDNVQECRLQTILEDIVVLKRRFESCVFTFVPRSANSCSHELAQFAAMATRNFEWEGSFPTWLSTLARKDMGVVTPFCN
;
A
#
# COMPACT_ATOMS: atom_id res chain seq x y z
N MET A 1 4.32 3.56 12.15
CA MET A 1 3.48 4.14 11.09
C MET A 1 2.65 3.03 10.46
N MET A 2 1.35 3.25 10.28
CA MET A 2 0.48 2.31 9.58
C MET A 2 0.40 2.71 8.10
N ILE A 3 0.70 1.77 7.20
CA ILE A 3 0.86 2.03 5.77
C ILE A 3 -0.12 1.14 5.00
N ASN A 4 -1.22 1.71 4.54
CA ASN A 4 -2.19 1.01 3.72
C ASN A 4 -1.77 1.06 2.24
N THR A 5 -1.80 -0.08 1.58
CA THR A 5 -1.45 -0.22 0.16
C THR A 5 -2.60 -0.83 -0.62
N GLY A 6 -2.75 -0.42 -1.88
CA GLY A 6 -3.62 -1.08 -2.83
C GLY A 6 -3.17 -0.84 -4.26
N ALA A 7 -3.60 -1.70 -5.17
CA ALA A 7 -3.37 -1.56 -6.60
C ALA A 7 -4.68 -1.49 -7.40
N ALA A 8 -4.61 -0.84 -8.56
CA ALA A 8 -5.69 -0.78 -9.53
C ALA A 8 -5.12 -0.93 -10.94
N ILE A 9 -5.84 -1.64 -11.80
CA ILE A 9 -5.44 -1.90 -13.18
C ILE A 9 -6.49 -1.28 -14.11
N SER A 10 -6.07 -0.33 -14.94
CA SER A 10 -6.90 0.24 -16.00
C SER A 10 -6.60 -0.46 -17.32
N ALA A 11 -7.46 -1.41 -17.71
CA ALA A 11 -7.36 -2.10 -18.99
C ALA A 11 -7.47 -1.13 -20.18
N LYS A 12 -8.31 -0.09 -20.05
CA LYS A 12 -8.53 0.93 -21.09
C LYS A 12 -7.28 1.79 -21.33
N MET A 13 -6.57 2.17 -20.26
CA MET A 13 -5.39 3.02 -20.36
C MET A 13 -4.08 2.22 -20.46
N VAL A 14 -4.15 0.90 -20.29
CA VAL A 14 -2.99 -0.01 -20.16
C VAL A 14 -2.03 0.50 -19.09
N ARG A 15 -2.58 0.74 -17.89
CA ARG A 15 -1.84 1.28 -16.74
C ARG A 15 -2.19 0.55 -15.46
N SER A 16 -1.21 0.51 -14.56
CA SER A 16 -1.38 0.11 -13.18
C SER A 16 -1.16 1.33 -12.29
N GLY A 17 -2.00 1.50 -11.29
CA GLY A 17 -1.90 2.54 -10.28
C GLY A 17 -1.72 1.92 -8.91
N PHE A 18 -0.84 2.47 -8.09
CA PHE A 18 -0.65 2.07 -6.70
C PHE A 18 -1.03 3.23 -5.80
N GLY A 19 -1.87 2.94 -4.80
CA GLY A 19 -2.26 3.88 -3.77
C GLY A 19 -1.60 3.50 -2.46
N ILE A 20 -0.81 4.42 -1.91
CA ILE A 20 -0.13 4.25 -0.62
C ILE A 20 -0.61 5.35 0.31
N ILE A 21 -1.16 4.95 1.46
CA ILE A 21 -1.68 5.85 2.49
C ILE A 21 -0.89 5.59 3.77
N ALA A 22 -0.22 6.61 4.28
CA ALA A 22 0.51 6.52 5.54
C ALA A 22 -0.21 7.28 6.65
N ARG A 23 -0.38 6.61 7.78
CA ARG A 23 -0.97 7.16 9.00
C ARG A 23 -0.03 6.99 10.17
N ASN A 24 -0.08 7.95 11.10
CA ASN A 24 0.53 7.73 12.40
C ASN A 24 -0.30 6.73 13.23
N TRP A 25 0.23 6.32 14.38
CA TRP A 25 -0.43 5.37 15.27
C TRP A 25 -1.75 5.88 15.88
N SER A 26 -1.98 7.19 15.85
CA SER A 26 -3.27 7.81 16.21
C SER A 26 -4.28 7.81 15.05
N GLY A 27 -3.96 7.21 13.91
CA GLY A 27 -4.83 7.11 12.73
C GLY A 27 -4.86 8.36 11.84
N VAL A 28 -4.08 9.38 12.17
CA VAL A 28 -4.00 10.64 11.41
C VAL A 28 -3.23 10.39 10.11
N LEU A 29 -3.83 10.81 8.99
CA LEU A 29 -3.19 10.80 7.68
C LEU A 29 -1.98 11.74 7.66
N VAL A 30 -0.78 11.21 7.39
CA VAL A 30 0.46 11.99 7.36
C VAL A 30 1.03 12.15 5.96
N ARG A 31 0.80 11.17 5.09
CA ARG A 31 1.34 11.15 3.73
C ARG A 31 0.48 10.25 2.85
N ALA A 32 0.38 10.61 1.58
CA ALA A 32 -0.29 9.80 0.58
C ALA A 32 0.48 9.87 -0.73
N LYS A 33 0.65 8.73 -1.41
CA LYS A 33 1.42 8.63 -2.64
C LYS A 33 0.67 7.78 -3.66
N GLY A 34 0.55 8.33 -4.87
CA GLY A 34 0.10 7.60 -6.04
C GLY A 34 1.27 7.32 -6.97
N ILE A 35 1.43 6.05 -7.33
CA ILE A 35 2.43 5.62 -8.33
C ILE A 35 1.67 5.15 -9.55
N THR A 36 2.10 5.55 -10.74
CA THR A 36 1.51 5.16 -12.02
C THR A 36 2.55 4.46 -12.88
N GLU A 37 2.19 3.29 -13.40
CA GLU A 37 3.06 2.45 -14.21
C GLU A 37 2.39 2.18 -15.56
N ARG A 38 3.16 2.34 -16.64
CA ARG A 38 2.68 2.09 -18.02
C ARG A 38 2.77 0.62 -18.39
N ARG A 39 2.14 -0.23 -17.59
CA ARG A 39 2.01 -1.66 -17.83
C ARG A 39 0.65 -2.15 -17.37
N LYS A 40 0.36 -3.41 -17.71
CA LYS A 40 -0.73 -4.18 -17.13
C LYS A 40 -0.13 -5.45 -16.54
N GLY A 41 -0.21 -5.60 -15.23
CA GLY A 41 0.15 -6.83 -14.53
C GLY A 41 -1.07 -7.63 -14.07
N GLU A 42 -0.80 -8.71 -13.36
CA GLU A 42 -1.81 -9.47 -12.62
C GLU A 42 -2.04 -8.84 -11.25
N ALA A 43 -3.23 -9.04 -10.66
CA ALA A 43 -3.60 -8.40 -9.40
C ALA A 43 -2.56 -8.63 -8.28
N ALA A 44 -2.11 -9.87 -8.09
CA ALA A 44 -1.11 -10.18 -7.06
C ALA A 44 0.25 -9.49 -7.31
N THR A 45 0.67 -9.39 -8.58
CA THR A 45 1.91 -8.69 -8.95
C THR A 45 1.81 -7.21 -8.62
N GLU A 46 0.72 -6.55 -9.00
CA GLU A 46 0.55 -5.11 -8.77
C GLU A 46 0.38 -4.79 -7.27
N GLU A 47 -0.27 -5.66 -6.50
CA GLU A 47 -0.35 -5.53 -5.03
C GLU A 47 1.04 -5.69 -4.37
N ALA A 48 1.85 -6.65 -4.80
CA ALA A 48 3.22 -6.80 -4.32
C ALA A 48 4.09 -5.57 -4.66
N LEU A 49 3.91 -5.00 -5.86
CA LEU A 49 4.59 -3.78 -6.30
C LEU A 49 4.15 -2.55 -5.50
N ALA A 50 2.86 -2.46 -5.14
CA ALA A 50 2.36 -1.41 -4.25
C ALA A 50 3.00 -1.50 -2.85
N ILE A 51 3.15 -2.72 -2.31
CA ILE A 51 3.87 -2.96 -1.05
C ILE A 51 5.35 -2.54 -1.17
N ARG A 52 6.03 -2.95 -2.23
CA ARG A 52 7.42 -2.56 -2.50
C ARG A 52 7.58 -1.04 -2.56
N GLY A 53 6.69 -0.35 -3.28
CA GLY A 53 6.68 1.12 -3.37
C GLY A 53 6.38 1.81 -2.04
N ALA A 54 5.57 1.19 -1.18
CA ALA A 54 5.35 1.66 0.19
C ALA A 54 6.62 1.58 1.03
N LEU A 55 7.38 0.48 0.95
CA LEU A 55 8.65 0.34 1.66
C LEU A 55 9.70 1.37 1.19
N GLU A 56 9.75 1.65 -0.11
CA GLU A 56 10.63 2.70 -0.64
C GLU A 56 10.22 4.08 -0.11
N MET A 57 8.93 4.40 -0.11
CA MET A 57 8.42 5.67 0.43
C MET A 57 8.73 5.82 1.92
N THR A 58 8.51 4.78 2.72
CA THR A 58 8.72 4.82 4.18
C THR A 58 10.21 4.91 4.53
N GLN A 59 11.10 4.31 3.73
CA GLN A 59 12.55 4.49 3.86
C GLN A 59 12.97 5.94 3.61
N VAL A 60 12.50 6.55 2.51
CA VAL A 60 12.78 7.96 2.20
C VAL A 60 12.24 8.89 3.29
N ALA A 61 11.10 8.55 3.89
CA ALA A 61 10.52 9.29 5.01
C ALA A 61 11.27 9.10 6.35
N GLY A 62 12.24 8.17 6.43
CA GLY A 62 13.00 7.89 7.65
C GLY A 62 12.21 7.18 8.74
N TRP A 63 11.09 6.52 8.41
CA TRP A 63 10.30 5.78 9.39
C TRP A 63 10.86 4.38 9.62
N THR A 64 11.26 4.06 10.85
CA THR A 64 11.91 2.78 11.18
C THR A 64 10.97 1.70 11.71
N ASN A 65 9.80 2.09 12.24
CA ASN A 65 8.80 1.19 12.83
C ASN A 65 7.48 1.32 12.07
N ILE A 66 7.18 0.33 11.22
CA ILE A 66 6.04 0.35 10.30
C ILE A 66 5.19 -0.94 10.33
N GLU A 67 3.91 -0.79 10.02
CA GLU A 67 2.99 -1.89 9.70
C GLU A 67 2.42 -1.63 8.30
N VAL A 68 2.66 -2.54 7.36
CA VAL A 68 2.12 -2.47 6.00
C VAL A 68 0.87 -3.33 5.91
N GLN A 69 -0.24 -2.72 5.49
CA GLN A 69 -1.56 -3.32 5.42
C GLN A 69 -2.03 -3.39 3.97
N SER A 70 -2.30 -4.61 3.48
CA SER A 70 -2.78 -4.86 2.11
C SER A 70 -4.08 -5.65 2.13
N ASP A 71 -4.92 -5.44 1.11
CA ASP A 71 -6.13 -6.23 0.88
C ASP A 71 -5.88 -7.53 0.10
N CYS A 72 -4.62 -7.84 -0.21
CA CYS A 72 -4.23 -9.07 -0.88
C CYS A 72 -3.70 -10.11 0.12
N LYS A 73 -4.61 -10.92 0.68
CA LYS A 73 -4.25 -11.99 1.64
C LYS A 73 -3.17 -12.94 1.10
N TYR A 74 -3.22 -13.26 -0.19
CA TYR A 74 -2.25 -14.13 -0.85
C TYR A 74 -0.83 -13.54 -0.79
N VAL A 75 -0.64 -12.29 -1.21
CA VAL A 75 0.67 -11.62 -1.18
C VAL A 75 1.19 -11.45 0.26
N VAL A 76 0.33 -11.04 1.19
CA VAL A 76 0.70 -10.93 2.61
C VAL A 76 1.17 -12.29 3.16
N SER A 77 0.48 -13.38 2.82
CA SER A 77 0.87 -14.72 3.24
C SER A 77 2.23 -15.14 2.68
N LEU A 78 2.51 -14.85 1.40
CA LEU A 78 3.79 -15.16 0.78
C LEU A 78 4.94 -14.42 1.47
N ILE A 79 4.76 -13.12 1.76
CA ILE A 79 5.76 -12.30 2.47
C ILE A 79 5.99 -12.83 3.88
N ASN A 80 4.93 -13.19 4.61
CA ASN A 80 5.06 -13.63 6.00
C ASN A 80 5.61 -15.06 6.15
N THR A 81 5.49 -15.89 5.12
CA THR A 81 6.01 -17.27 5.12
C THR A 81 7.38 -17.39 4.46
N ASP A 82 7.95 -16.27 3.99
CA ASP A 82 9.17 -16.24 3.16
C ASP A 82 9.12 -17.27 2.00
N ASN A 83 7.92 -17.50 1.46
CA ASN A 83 7.70 -18.51 0.42
C ASN A 83 8.04 -17.92 -0.97
N VAL A 84 9.32 -17.95 -1.31
CA VAL A 84 9.87 -17.44 -2.57
C VAL A 84 9.68 -18.38 -3.77
N GLN A 85 9.01 -19.53 -3.60
CA GLN A 85 8.80 -20.52 -4.68
C GLN A 85 7.73 -20.10 -5.71
N GLU A 86 7.03 -18.98 -5.49
CA GLU A 86 6.12 -18.41 -6.48
C GLU A 86 6.92 -17.68 -7.58
N CYS A 87 7.33 -18.42 -8.62
CA CYS A 87 8.22 -17.93 -9.68
C CYS A 87 7.80 -16.58 -10.29
N ARG A 88 6.49 -16.28 -10.34
CA ARG A 88 5.98 -15.02 -10.90
C ARG A 88 6.22 -13.80 -10.02
N LEU A 89 6.25 -13.99 -8.70
CA LEU A 89 6.42 -12.91 -7.72
C LEU A 89 7.81 -12.91 -7.09
N GLN A 90 8.61 -13.96 -7.33
CA GLN A 90 9.89 -14.20 -6.69
C GLN A 90 10.76 -12.94 -6.61
N THR A 91 11.05 -12.29 -7.74
CA THR A 91 11.90 -11.08 -7.77
C THR A 91 11.33 -9.93 -6.91
N ILE A 92 10.01 -9.75 -6.90
CA ILE A 92 9.36 -8.69 -6.10
C ILE A 92 9.40 -9.05 -4.61
N LEU A 93 9.19 -10.32 -4.28
CA LEU A 93 9.27 -10.82 -2.89
C LEU A 93 10.69 -10.70 -2.34
N GLU A 94 11.71 -11.04 -3.13
CA GLU A 94 13.12 -10.86 -2.78
C GLU A 94 13.44 -9.39 -2.50
N ASP A 95 12.98 -8.48 -3.36
CA ASP A 95 13.11 -7.02 -3.15
C ASP A 95 12.43 -6.58 -1.85
N ILE A 96 11.21 -7.05 -1.57
CA ILE A 96 10.49 -6.75 -0.33
C ILE A 96 11.26 -7.24 0.89
N VAL A 97 11.82 -8.46 0.85
CA VAL A 97 12.64 -9.02 1.94
C VAL A 97 13.88 -8.16 2.20
N VAL A 98 14.57 -7.71 1.13
CA VAL A 98 15.74 -6.82 1.26
C VAL A 98 15.34 -5.47 1.84
N LEU A 99 14.24 -4.87 1.36
CA LEU A 99 13.76 -3.57 1.85
C LEU A 99 13.30 -3.65 3.31
N LYS A 100 12.59 -4.73 3.70
CA LYS A 100 12.13 -4.97 5.08
C LYS A 100 13.27 -4.94 6.10
N ARG A 101 14.46 -5.42 5.74
CA ARG A 101 15.64 -5.47 6.63
C ARG A 101 16.21 -4.09 7.01
N ARG A 102 15.78 -3.02 6.33
CA ARG A 102 16.22 -1.64 6.62
C ARG A 102 15.39 -0.97 7.72
N PHE A 103 14.38 -1.65 8.25
CA PHE A 103 13.51 -1.17 9.32
C PHE A 103 13.87 -1.84 10.65
N GLU A 104 13.68 -1.12 11.76
CA GLU A 104 13.77 -1.71 13.11
C GLU A 104 12.61 -2.69 13.34
N SER A 105 11.41 -2.32 12.87
CA SER A 105 10.24 -3.19 12.87
C SER A 105 9.42 -2.96 11.60
N CYS A 106 9.12 -4.05 10.91
CA CYS A 106 8.27 -4.04 9.71
C CYS A 106 7.38 -5.28 9.71
N VAL A 107 6.08 -5.05 9.92
CA VAL A 107 5.04 -6.10 9.96
C VAL A 107 4.15 -5.97 8.73
N PHE A 108 3.67 -7.10 8.21
CA PHE A 108 2.70 -7.14 7.10
C PHE A 108 1.40 -7.79 7.56
N THR A 109 0.29 -7.08 7.38
CA THR A 109 -1.03 -7.51 7.84
C THR A 109 -2.04 -7.47 6.70
N PHE A 110 -2.94 -8.46 6.68
CA PHE A 110 -4.08 -8.43 5.76
C PHE A 110 -5.23 -7.61 6.36
N VAL A 111 -5.84 -6.76 5.55
CA VAL A 111 -7.07 -6.02 5.89
C VAL A 111 -8.12 -6.22 4.79
N PRO A 112 -9.41 -6.37 5.09
CA PRO A 112 -10.42 -6.46 4.04
C PRO A 112 -10.48 -5.15 3.23
N ARG A 113 -10.78 -5.24 1.93
CA ARG A 113 -10.90 -4.07 1.04
C ARG A 113 -11.85 -3.00 1.57
N SER A 114 -12.91 -3.38 2.30
CA SER A 114 -13.85 -2.46 2.94
C SER A 114 -13.20 -1.56 4.01
N ALA A 115 -12.12 -2.01 4.64
CA ALA A 115 -11.31 -1.25 5.60
C ALA A 115 -10.06 -0.60 4.95
N ASN A 116 -9.89 -0.79 3.64
CA ASN A 116 -8.75 -0.30 2.86
C ASN A 116 -9.22 0.55 1.67
N SER A 117 -10.39 1.19 1.79
CA SER A 117 -11.05 1.85 0.66
C SER A 117 -10.28 3.09 0.19
N CYS A 118 -9.63 3.80 1.11
CA CYS A 118 -8.85 5.00 0.78
C CYS A 118 -7.65 4.68 -0.12
N SER A 119 -6.90 3.62 0.15
CA SER A 119 -5.76 3.23 -0.69
C SER A 119 -6.22 2.69 -2.05
N HIS A 120 -7.33 1.94 -2.08
CA HIS A 120 -7.90 1.42 -3.31
C HIS A 120 -8.39 2.53 -4.26
N GLU A 121 -9.11 3.52 -3.73
CA GLU A 121 -9.55 4.69 -4.51
C GLU A 121 -8.35 5.53 -4.98
N LEU A 122 -7.34 5.69 -4.13
CA LEU A 122 -6.09 6.36 -4.51
C LEU A 122 -5.37 5.61 -5.65
N ALA A 123 -5.36 4.29 -5.63
CA ALA A 123 -4.79 3.46 -6.68
C ALA A 123 -5.54 3.64 -8.01
N GLN A 124 -6.87 3.66 -7.98
CA GLN A 124 -7.69 3.94 -9.16
C GLN A 124 -7.41 5.34 -9.73
N PHE A 125 -7.29 6.35 -8.86
CA PHE A 125 -6.91 7.69 -9.27
C PHE A 125 -5.51 7.71 -9.91
N ALA A 126 -4.54 6.98 -9.34
CA ALA A 126 -3.18 6.86 -9.88
C ALA A 126 -3.13 6.14 -11.24
N ALA A 127 -4.00 5.16 -11.48
CA ALA A 127 -4.09 4.45 -12.75
C ALA A 127 -4.57 5.37 -13.91
N MET A 128 -5.25 6.47 -13.59
CA MET A 128 -5.66 7.51 -14.53
C MET A 128 -4.66 8.67 -14.65
N ALA A 129 -3.75 8.81 -13.69
CA ALA A 129 -2.74 9.87 -13.68
C ALA A 129 -1.62 9.62 -14.70
N THR A 130 -0.96 10.69 -15.15
CA THR A 130 0.17 10.63 -16.10
C THR A 130 1.54 10.59 -15.46
N ARG A 131 1.62 10.92 -14.17
CA ARG A 131 2.85 10.95 -13.36
C ARG A 131 2.56 10.52 -11.93
N ASN A 132 3.59 10.07 -11.24
CA ASN A 132 3.56 9.84 -9.80
C ASN A 132 3.27 11.17 -9.09
N PHE A 133 2.60 11.09 -7.94
CA PHE A 133 2.29 12.24 -7.10
C PHE A 133 2.32 11.85 -5.63
N GLU A 134 2.57 12.84 -4.77
CA GLU A 134 2.69 12.66 -3.34
C GLU A 134 2.16 13.90 -2.63
N TRP A 135 1.53 13.69 -1.48
CA TRP A 135 1.02 14.72 -0.59
C TRP A 135 1.51 14.45 0.83
N GLU A 136 1.88 15.51 1.53
CA GLU A 136 2.33 15.51 2.92
C GLU A 136 1.80 16.77 3.62
N GLY A 137 1.19 16.61 4.79
CA GLY A 137 0.62 17.71 5.58
C GLY A 137 -0.66 18.38 5.03
N SER A 138 -0.91 18.34 3.72
CA SER A 138 -2.14 18.84 3.09
C SER A 138 -2.63 17.90 2.00
N PHE A 139 -3.90 17.49 2.08
CA PHE A 139 -4.48 16.45 1.24
C PHE A 139 -5.74 16.93 0.51
N PRO A 140 -6.03 16.40 -0.69
CA PRO A 140 -7.31 16.63 -1.34
C PRO A 140 -8.48 16.24 -0.45
N THR A 141 -9.57 17.03 -0.47
CA THR A 141 -10.74 16.83 0.39
C THR A 141 -11.37 15.44 0.26
N TRP A 142 -11.39 14.90 -0.97
CA TRP A 142 -11.91 13.55 -1.23
C TRP A 142 -11.10 12.47 -0.48
N LEU A 143 -9.77 12.62 -0.47
CA LEU A 143 -8.87 11.67 0.16
C LEU A 143 -8.97 11.74 1.69
N SER A 144 -9.00 12.95 2.26
CA SER A 144 -9.21 13.16 3.70
C SER A 144 -10.56 12.61 4.18
N THR A 145 -11.57 12.58 3.31
CA THR A 145 -12.90 12.05 3.63
C THR A 145 -12.89 10.53 3.64
N LEU A 146 -12.30 9.89 2.64
CA LEU A 146 -12.10 8.44 2.63
C LEU A 146 -11.21 7.98 3.80
N ALA A 147 -10.15 8.72 4.09
CA ALA A 147 -9.24 8.40 5.17
C ALA A 147 -9.95 8.40 6.53
N ARG A 148 -10.90 9.30 6.78
CA ARG A 148 -11.71 9.29 8.00
C ARG A 148 -12.69 8.12 8.05
N LYS A 149 -13.23 7.71 6.90
CA LYS A 149 -14.17 6.58 6.80
C LYS A 149 -13.51 5.24 7.16
N ASP A 150 -12.30 4.97 6.67
CA ASP A 150 -11.58 3.73 6.98
C ASP A 150 -11.29 3.59 8.51
N MET A 151 -11.14 4.72 9.23
CA MET A 151 -10.99 4.73 10.69
C MET A 151 -12.29 4.47 11.46
N GLY A 152 -13.46 4.64 10.82
CA GLY A 152 -14.76 4.36 11.45
C GLY A 152 -15.05 2.87 11.62
N VAL A 153 -14.19 1.98 11.10
CA VAL A 153 -14.26 0.52 11.22
C VAL A 153 -13.32 0.00 12.30
N VAL A 154 -12.96 0.83 13.29
CA VAL A 154 -12.39 0.34 14.54
C VAL A 154 -13.51 -0.40 15.28
N THR A 155 -13.58 -1.72 15.10
CA THR A 155 -14.20 -2.59 16.09
C THR A 155 -13.57 -2.24 17.44
N PRO A 156 -14.35 -1.97 18.49
CA PRO A 156 -13.78 -1.78 19.80
C PRO A 156 -13.00 -3.05 20.12
N PHE A 157 -11.72 -2.89 20.48
CA PHE A 157 -11.01 -3.94 21.18
C PHE A 157 -11.84 -4.26 22.43
N CYS A 158 -12.58 -5.37 22.41
CA CYS A 158 -13.13 -5.94 23.63
C CYS A 158 -11.96 -6.61 24.36
N ASN A 159 -11.73 -6.13 25.57
CA ASN A 159 -10.81 -6.66 26.58
C ASN A 159 -10.99 -8.16 26.81
#